data_AF-A0A955D1L1-F1
#
_entry.id   AF-A0A955D1L1-F1
#
_cell.length_a   1.000
_cell.length_b   1.000
_cell.length_c   1.000
_cell.angle_alpha   90.00
_cell.angle_beta   90.00
_cell.angle_gamma   90.00
#
_symmetry.space_group_name_H-M   'P 1'
#
loop_
_entity.id
_entity.type
_entity.pdbx_description
1 polymer ?
#
loop_
_entity_poly.entity_id
_entity_poly.type
_entity_poly.pdbx_seq_one_letter_code
_entity_poly.pdbx_strand_id
1 'polypeptide(L)'
;MSKGKHKGHGGGGAPPAGDPNALLDELVAHAESIARSDPASAGPLWGAVHKLLLKVKADPGAAARVIATRDVAELDALIHVVRGDAPAPAASNETGPDSAEAIDHETLKRAMRAFRKRLKLTRLDHESKLGVGPMSSGRKHEVDAILPPREFPAEVWGALVREGQLRDAGRGFFELAEEH
;
A
#
# COMPACT_ATOMS: atom_id res chain seq x y z
N MET A 1 -36.34 32.77 -24.77
CA MET A 1 -35.88 32.91 -23.37
C MET A 1 -36.69 31.97 -22.48
N SER A 2 -36.11 30.84 -22.06
CA SER A 2 -36.79 29.90 -21.16
C SER A 2 -35.97 29.77 -19.88
N LYS A 3 -36.47 30.35 -18.78
CA LYS A 3 -35.95 30.19 -17.42
C LYS A 3 -36.99 29.46 -16.60
N GLY A 4 -36.61 28.35 -15.98
CA GLY A 4 -37.56 27.56 -15.18
C GLY A 4 -36.93 26.37 -14.43
N LYS A 5 -35.94 26.65 -13.59
CA LYS A 5 -35.70 26.03 -12.27
C LYS A 5 -36.15 24.56 -12.10
N HIS A 6 -35.24 23.60 -12.29
CA HIS A 6 -35.39 22.26 -11.73
C HIS A 6 -34.93 22.26 -10.27
N LYS A 7 -35.89 22.19 -9.34
CA LYS A 7 -35.65 21.93 -7.92
C LYS A 7 -36.65 20.89 -7.45
N GLY A 8 -36.12 19.81 -6.89
CA GLY A 8 -36.83 18.89 -6.02
C GLY A 8 -37.03 17.49 -6.60
N HIS A 9 -36.06 16.61 -6.38
CA HIS A 9 -36.41 15.26 -5.95
C HIS A 9 -35.85 15.07 -4.55
N GLY A 10 -36.73 15.25 -3.56
CA GLY A 10 -36.55 14.65 -2.26
C GLY A 10 -36.93 13.18 -2.39
N GLY A 11 -35.94 12.30 -2.25
CA GLY A 11 -36.14 10.93 -1.84
C GLY A 11 -35.59 10.81 -0.43
N GLY A 12 -36.43 11.05 0.57
CA GLY A 12 -36.12 10.73 1.96
C GLY A 12 -36.13 9.21 2.12
N GLY A 13 -34.96 8.60 2.10
CA GLY A 13 -34.72 7.30 2.72
C GLY A 13 -34.07 7.55 4.07
N ALA A 14 -34.81 7.29 5.16
CA ALA A 14 -34.18 7.10 6.46
C ALA A 14 -33.18 5.93 6.37
N PRO A 15 -32.06 5.97 7.11
CA PRO A 15 -30.95 5.04 6.92
C PRO A 15 -31.38 3.59 7.20
N PRO A 16 -31.04 2.61 6.35
CA PRO A 16 -31.01 1.23 6.80
C PRO A 16 -29.87 1.12 7.83
N ALA A 17 -30.25 1.16 9.10
CA ALA A 17 -29.34 0.87 10.19
C ALA A 17 -28.93 -0.60 10.09
N GLY A 18 -27.79 -0.87 9.44
CA GLY A 18 -27.05 -2.11 9.66
C GLY A 18 -26.50 -2.80 8.43
N ASP A 19 -27.03 -2.54 7.24
CA ASP A 19 -26.67 -3.33 6.05
C ASP A 19 -25.47 -2.73 5.31
N PRO A 20 -24.29 -3.38 5.34
CA PRO A 20 -23.10 -2.87 4.63
C PRO A 20 -23.33 -2.77 3.11
N ASN A 21 -24.17 -3.65 2.55
CA ASN A 21 -24.50 -3.64 1.12
C ASN A 21 -25.36 -2.44 0.71
N ALA A 22 -26.29 -1.99 1.56
CA ALA A 22 -27.11 -0.82 1.27
C ALA A 22 -26.26 0.46 1.28
N LEU A 23 -25.32 0.56 2.22
CA LEU A 23 -24.35 1.66 2.27
C LEU A 23 -23.44 1.70 1.05
N LEU A 24 -23.08 0.53 0.50
CA LEU A 24 -22.32 0.44 -0.75
C LEU A 24 -23.14 0.88 -1.95
N ASP A 25 -24.43 0.57 -2.00
CA ASP A 25 -25.34 1.05 -3.05
C ASP A 25 -25.48 2.58 -3.02
N GLU A 26 -25.64 3.16 -1.84
CA GLU A 26 -25.65 4.62 -1.66
C GLU A 26 -24.32 5.25 -2.10
N LEU A 27 -23.19 4.62 -1.79
CA LEU A 27 -21.86 5.07 -2.19
C LEU A 27 -21.69 5.04 -3.72
N VAL A 28 -22.17 4.00 -4.41
CA VAL A 28 -22.21 3.92 -5.88
C VAL A 28 -23.06 5.06 -6.45
N ALA A 29 -24.26 5.29 -5.92
CA ALA A 29 -25.14 6.36 -6.38
C ALA A 29 -24.48 7.75 -6.25
N HIS A 30 -23.73 7.99 -5.17
CA HIS A 30 -22.95 9.21 -5.01
C HIS A 30 -21.77 9.30 -5.99
N ALA A 31 -21.04 8.21 -6.23
CA ALA A 31 -19.96 8.16 -7.22
C ALA A 31 -20.48 8.46 -8.63
N GLU A 32 -21.60 7.85 -9.05
CA GLU A 32 -22.25 8.15 -10.33
C GLU A 32 -22.72 9.61 -10.42
N SER A 33 -23.27 10.16 -9.34
CA SER A 33 -23.70 11.56 -9.32
C SER A 33 -22.52 12.52 -9.46
N ILE A 34 -21.35 12.17 -8.91
CA ILE A 34 -20.11 12.93 -9.06
C ILE A 34 -19.58 12.78 -10.49
N ALA A 35 -19.57 11.57 -11.05
CA ALA A 35 -19.09 11.29 -12.40
C ALA A 35 -19.94 11.96 -13.51
N ARG A 36 -21.26 12.07 -13.30
CA ARG A 36 -22.16 12.82 -14.19
C ARG A 36 -22.04 14.34 -14.03
N SER A 37 -21.48 14.79 -12.91
CA SER A 37 -21.23 16.19 -12.61
C SER A 37 -19.75 16.53 -12.80
N ASP A 38 -19.36 17.77 -12.56
CA ASP A 38 -17.94 18.12 -12.47
C ASP A 38 -17.38 17.64 -11.10
N PRO A 39 -16.40 16.71 -11.08
CA PRO A 39 -15.85 16.18 -9.83
C PRO A 39 -15.14 17.26 -9.03
N ALA A 40 -14.59 18.30 -9.67
CA ALA A 40 -13.94 19.41 -8.99
C ALA A 40 -14.94 20.36 -8.29
N SER A 41 -16.21 20.34 -8.66
CA SER A 41 -17.25 21.22 -8.11
C SER A 41 -18.17 20.54 -7.09
N ALA A 42 -18.07 19.21 -6.97
CA ALA A 42 -18.93 18.37 -6.15
C ALA A 42 -18.51 18.26 -4.66
N GLY A 43 -18.03 19.34 -4.05
CA GLY A 43 -17.47 19.33 -2.67
C GLY A 43 -18.36 18.68 -1.59
N PRO A 44 -19.67 18.98 -1.52
CA PRO A 44 -20.57 18.35 -0.55
C PRO A 44 -20.75 16.84 -0.76
N LEU A 45 -20.71 16.37 -2.02
CA LEU A 45 -20.86 14.96 -2.37
C LEU A 45 -19.60 14.17 -1.98
N TRP A 46 -18.41 14.72 -2.20
CA TRP A 46 -17.15 14.13 -1.73
C TRP A 46 -17.11 13.93 -0.20
N GLY A 47 -17.72 14.85 0.56
CA GLY A 47 -17.86 14.70 2.01
C GLY A 47 -18.80 13.55 2.41
N ALA A 48 -19.90 13.35 1.66
CA ALA A 48 -20.81 12.22 1.86
C ALA A 48 -20.13 10.88 1.54
N VAL A 49 -19.39 10.82 0.42
CA VAL A 49 -18.56 9.67 0.01
C VAL A 49 -17.57 9.29 1.11
N HIS A 50 -16.81 10.24 1.67
CA HIS A 50 -15.86 9.96 2.76
C HIS A 50 -16.55 9.32 3.97
N LYS A 51 -17.69 9.88 4.37
CA LYS A 51 -18.45 9.39 5.52
C LYS A 51 -18.96 7.97 5.30
N LEU A 52 -19.43 7.67 4.09
CA LEU A 52 -19.86 6.32 3.70
C LEU A 52 -18.69 5.34 3.67
N LEU A 53 -17.54 5.73 3.12
CA LEU A 53 -16.30 4.94 3.11
C LEU A 53 -15.86 4.52 4.53
N LEU A 54 -15.89 5.46 5.48
CA LEU A 54 -15.60 5.15 6.89
C LEU A 54 -16.63 4.19 7.51
N LYS A 55 -17.89 4.27 7.08
CA LYS A 55 -18.98 3.47 7.62
C LYS A 55 -18.99 2.03 7.08
N VAL A 56 -18.53 1.82 5.83
CA VAL A 56 -18.29 0.50 5.24
C VAL A 56 -16.91 -0.08 5.63
N LYS A 57 -16.15 0.62 6.49
CA LYS A 57 -14.80 0.24 6.94
C LYS A 57 -13.79 0.09 5.79
N ALA A 58 -13.91 0.94 4.77
CA ALA A 58 -12.90 1.07 3.72
C ALA A 58 -11.58 1.62 4.32
N ASP A 59 -10.47 1.35 3.64
CA ASP A 59 -9.16 1.85 4.08
C ASP A 59 -9.15 3.39 4.15
N PRO A 60 -8.82 3.98 5.31
CA PRO A 60 -8.88 5.43 5.51
C PRO A 60 -7.82 6.18 4.68
N GLY A 61 -6.70 5.55 4.37
CA GLY A 61 -5.64 6.15 3.53
C GLY A 61 -6.06 6.23 2.06
N ALA A 62 -6.62 5.15 1.53
CA ALA A 62 -7.18 5.07 0.18
C ALA A 62 -8.34 6.05 0.03
N ALA A 63 -9.28 6.07 0.99
CA ALA A 63 -10.39 7.02 1.00
C ALA A 63 -9.89 8.48 0.93
N ALA A 64 -8.96 8.87 1.82
CA ALA A 64 -8.43 10.22 1.87
C ALA A 64 -7.72 10.63 0.56
N ARG A 65 -6.95 9.72 -0.04
CA ARG A 65 -6.27 9.94 -1.33
C ARG A 65 -7.26 10.19 -2.46
N VAL A 66 -8.27 9.33 -2.58
CA VAL A 66 -9.33 9.41 -3.60
C VAL A 66 -10.05 10.76 -3.52
N ILE A 67 -10.38 11.21 -2.31
CA ILE A 67 -11.06 12.49 -2.10
C ILE A 67 -10.15 13.68 -2.39
N ALA A 68 -8.87 13.60 -2.00
CA ALA A 68 -7.90 14.67 -2.22
C ALA A 68 -7.60 14.88 -3.71
N THR A 69 -7.50 13.78 -4.46
CA THR A 69 -7.31 13.79 -5.91
C THR A 69 -8.61 13.96 -6.70
N ARG A 70 -9.76 13.78 -6.02
CA ARG A 70 -11.12 13.76 -6.61
C ARG A 70 -11.22 12.77 -7.77
N ASP A 71 -10.54 11.65 -7.59
CA ASP A 71 -10.42 10.63 -8.61
C ASP A 71 -11.63 9.70 -8.56
N VAL A 72 -12.49 9.81 -9.58
CA VAL A 72 -13.73 9.03 -9.66
C VAL A 72 -13.48 7.58 -10.09
N ALA A 73 -12.40 7.31 -10.82
CA ALA A 73 -12.03 5.96 -11.24
C ALA A 73 -11.48 5.17 -10.05
N GLU A 74 -10.63 5.79 -9.24
CA GLU A 74 -10.12 5.19 -8.00
C GLU A 74 -11.24 5.00 -6.96
N LEU A 75 -12.26 5.88 -6.93
CA LEU A 75 -13.45 5.71 -6.09
C LEU A 75 -14.25 4.46 -6.51
N ASP A 76 -14.50 4.29 -7.79
CA ASP A 76 -15.22 3.14 -8.33
C ASP A 76 -14.47 1.83 -8.06
N ALA A 77 -13.15 1.82 -8.28
CA ALA A 77 -12.29 0.68 -7.93
C ALA A 77 -12.37 0.33 -6.44
N LEU A 78 -12.32 1.34 -5.56
CA LEU A 78 -12.43 1.14 -4.10
C LEU A 78 -13.79 0.55 -3.71
N ILE A 79 -14.87 0.94 -4.38
CA ILE A 79 -16.21 0.39 -4.13
C ILE A 79 -16.30 -1.09 -4.54
N HIS A 80 -15.74 -1.46 -5.70
CA HIS A 80 -15.70 -2.85 -6.15
C HIS A 80 -14.88 -3.74 -5.19
N VAL A 81 -13.74 -3.25 -4.73
CA VAL A 81 -12.90 -3.94 -3.73
C VAL A 81 -13.66 -4.16 -2.42
N VAL A 82 -14.37 -3.16 -1.92
CA VAL A 82 -15.13 -3.27 -0.65
C VAL A 82 -16.38 -4.15 -0.81
N ARG A 83 -17.00 -4.17 -1.99
CA ARG A 83 -18.13 -5.05 -2.31
C ARG A 83 -17.73 -6.52 -2.41
N GLY A 84 -16.44 -6.81 -2.65
CA GLY A 84 -15.95 -8.17 -2.91
C GLY A 84 -16.39 -8.72 -4.27
N ASP A 85 -16.94 -7.86 -5.13
CA ASP A 85 -17.27 -8.19 -6.52
C ASP A 85 -15.96 -8.12 -7.31
N ALA A 86 -15.27 -9.26 -7.39
CA ALA A 86 -14.11 -9.39 -8.25
C ALA A 86 -14.60 -9.44 -9.71
N PRO A 87 -14.31 -8.44 -10.56
CA PRO A 87 -14.68 -8.54 -11.96
C PRO A 87 -13.88 -9.68 -12.61
N ALA A 88 -14.58 -10.60 -13.25
CA ALA A 88 -13.97 -11.60 -14.13
C ALA A 88 -13.13 -10.87 -15.21
N PRO A 89 -11.84 -11.20 -15.38
CA PRO A 89 -10.93 -10.38 -16.17
C PRO A 89 -11.13 -10.60 -17.67
N ALA A 90 -11.78 -9.64 -18.34
CA ALA A 90 -11.66 -9.44 -19.77
C ALA A 90 -10.85 -8.15 -20.03
N ALA A 91 -9.53 -8.33 -20.10
CA ALA A 91 -8.52 -7.48 -20.73
C ALA A 91 -8.80 -5.97 -20.92
N SER A 92 -8.29 -5.13 -20.01
CA SER A 92 -7.05 -4.34 -20.20
C SER A 92 -6.86 -3.32 -19.06
N ASN A 93 -5.84 -3.58 -18.21
CA ASN A 93 -5.26 -2.74 -17.13
C ASN A 93 -6.24 -2.27 -16.03
N GLU A 94 -6.18 -2.67 -14.76
CA GLU A 94 -5.05 -3.05 -13.88
C GLU A 94 -5.48 -4.15 -12.89
N THR A 95 -4.80 -5.29 -12.97
CA THR A 95 -4.87 -6.52 -12.14
C THR A 95 -4.55 -6.20 -10.66
N GLY A 96 -5.32 -6.55 -9.62
CA GLY A 96 -5.91 -7.85 -9.27
C GLY A 96 -4.98 -8.61 -8.29
N PRO A 97 -5.32 -8.82 -7.00
CA PRO A 97 -4.48 -9.57 -6.08
C PRO A 97 -4.84 -11.07 -6.11
N ASP A 98 -4.34 -11.78 -7.13
CA ASP A 98 -4.30 -13.24 -7.12
C ASP A 98 -2.84 -13.69 -7.25
N SER A 99 -2.32 -14.13 -6.10
CA SER A 99 -1.34 -15.20 -5.87
C SER A 99 -0.21 -15.45 -6.90
N ALA A 100 1.02 -15.28 -6.39
CA ALA A 100 2.32 -15.70 -6.94
C ALA A 100 2.73 -14.90 -8.20
N GLU A 101 3.46 -13.79 -8.10
CA GLU A 101 4.94 -13.82 -7.98
C GLU A 101 5.51 -12.43 -7.58
N ALA A 102 4.66 -11.49 -7.13
CA ALA A 102 5.10 -10.18 -6.67
C ALA A 102 5.28 -10.21 -5.15
N ILE A 103 6.54 -10.24 -4.69
CA ILE A 103 6.86 -10.12 -3.26
C ILE A 103 6.17 -8.87 -2.70
N ASP A 104 5.26 -9.09 -1.75
CA ASP A 104 4.47 -8.01 -1.14
C ASP A 104 5.38 -6.92 -0.52
N HIS A 105 5.04 -5.65 -0.73
CA HIS A 105 5.84 -4.53 -0.23
C HIS A 105 5.88 -4.47 1.31
N GLU A 106 4.85 -4.96 2.02
CA GLU A 106 4.96 -5.15 3.47
C GLU A 106 5.99 -6.21 3.83
N THR A 107 6.07 -7.30 3.06
CA THR A 107 7.08 -8.35 3.21
C THR A 107 8.49 -7.79 3.02
N LEU A 108 8.73 -6.98 1.97
CA LEU A 108 10.01 -6.30 1.74
C LEU A 108 10.40 -5.41 2.93
N LYS A 109 9.48 -4.58 3.42
CA LYS A 109 9.70 -3.72 4.59
C LYS A 109 10.03 -4.53 5.86
N ARG A 110 9.32 -5.65 6.10
CA ARG A 110 9.57 -6.53 7.26
C ARG A 110 10.95 -7.19 7.16
N ALA A 111 11.32 -7.67 5.98
CA ALA A 111 12.64 -8.25 5.73
C ALA A 111 13.77 -7.23 5.94
N MET A 112 13.63 -6.01 5.43
CA MET A 112 14.58 -4.90 5.68
C MET A 112 14.76 -4.59 7.16
N ARG A 113 13.65 -4.55 7.93
CA ARG A 113 13.73 -4.34 9.39
C ARG A 113 14.46 -5.47 10.10
N ALA A 114 14.22 -6.72 9.69
CA ALA A 114 14.90 -7.89 10.25
C ALA A 114 16.39 -7.89 9.90
N PHE A 115 16.75 -7.54 8.67
CA PHE A 115 18.14 -7.40 8.22
C PHE A 115 18.88 -6.33 9.01
N ARG A 116 18.33 -5.12 9.12
CA ARG A 116 18.94 -4.03 9.93
C ARG A 116 19.13 -4.43 11.39
N LYS A 117 18.17 -5.15 11.97
CA LYS A 117 18.27 -5.66 13.35
C LYS A 117 19.41 -6.69 13.49
N ARG A 118 19.54 -7.60 12.53
CA ARG A 118 20.61 -8.60 12.49
C ARG A 118 21.97 -7.95 12.29
N LEU A 119 22.07 -7.01 11.36
CA LEU A 119 23.29 -6.24 11.06
C LEU A 119 23.79 -5.51 12.31
N LYS A 120 22.90 -4.82 13.02
CA LYS A 120 23.25 -4.13 14.27
C LYS A 120 23.74 -5.08 15.37
N LEU A 121 23.09 -6.24 15.50
CA LEU A 121 23.50 -7.25 16.48
C LEU A 121 24.85 -7.87 16.13
N THR A 122 25.09 -8.18 14.85
CA THR A 122 26.36 -8.70 14.35
C THR A 122 27.48 -7.67 14.52
N ARG A 123 27.25 -6.39 14.19
CA ARG A 123 28.24 -5.32 14.44
C ARG A 123 28.62 -5.23 15.91
N LEU A 124 27.64 -5.25 16.82
CA LEU A 124 27.89 -5.24 18.26
C LEU A 124 28.69 -6.45 18.75
N ASP A 125 28.42 -7.65 18.23
CA ASP A 125 29.18 -8.87 18.56
C ASP A 125 30.64 -8.80 18.07
N HIS A 126 30.84 -8.32 16.84
CA HIS A 126 32.17 -8.11 16.27
C HIS A 126 32.96 -7.06 17.07
N GLU A 127 32.35 -5.93 17.41
CA GLU A 127 32.96 -4.90 18.26
C GLU A 127 33.31 -5.45 19.66
N SER A 128 32.44 -6.31 20.22
CA SER A 128 32.69 -6.97 21.50
C SER A 128 33.87 -7.96 21.44
N LYS A 129 34.08 -8.62 20.29
CA LYS A 129 35.18 -9.57 20.06
C LYS A 129 36.50 -8.88 19.72
N LEU A 130 36.45 -7.69 19.11
CA LEU A 130 37.62 -6.89 18.73
C LEU A 130 38.38 -6.29 19.94
N GLY A 131 37.83 -6.39 21.15
CA GLY A 131 38.49 -5.97 22.39
C GLY A 131 39.63 -6.88 22.89
N VAL A 132 39.98 -7.97 22.20
CA VAL A 132 41.00 -8.94 22.64
C VAL A 132 41.93 -9.41 21.51
N GLY A 133 42.97 -8.62 21.18
CA GLY A 133 44.17 -9.15 20.51
C GLY A 133 44.81 -8.25 19.43
N PRO A 134 46.12 -7.94 19.52
CA PRO A 134 46.80 -6.98 18.63
C PRO A 134 47.25 -7.55 17.26
N MET A 135 46.53 -8.48 16.64
CA MET A 135 47.06 -9.20 15.46
C MET A 135 46.01 -9.55 14.38
N SER A 136 45.31 -8.56 13.84
CA SER A 136 44.62 -8.70 12.56
C SER A 136 44.81 -7.46 11.70
N SER A 137 46.05 -7.29 11.26
CA SER A 137 46.40 -6.40 10.15
C SER A 137 45.78 -6.91 8.86
N GLY A 138 45.17 -6.00 8.11
CA GLY A 138 45.28 -6.06 6.65
C GLY A 138 44.09 -6.59 5.87
N ARG A 139 42.86 -6.20 6.22
CA ARG A 139 41.87 -5.87 5.17
C ARG A 139 40.71 -5.08 5.75
N LYS A 140 40.62 -3.82 5.34
CA LYS A 140 39.42 -2.99 5.47
C LYS A 140 38.33 -3.59 4.57
N HIS A 141 37.74 -4.71 4.97
CA HIS A 141 36.41 -5.05 4.51
C HIS A 141 35.49 -4.33 5.48
N GLU A 142 34.88 -3.25 5.03
CA GLU A 142 33.72 -2.66 5.69
C GLU A 142 32.74 -3.81 5.98
N VAL A 143 32.62 -4.18 7.25
CA VAL A 143 31.93 -5.38 7.71
C VAL A 143 30.43 -5.12 7.67
N ASP A 144 29.87 -4.95 6.48
CA ASP A 144 28.43 -4.73 6.31
C ASP A 144 27.72 -5.87 5.57
N ALA A 145 28.47 -6.85 5.03
CA ALA A 145 27.92 -8.06 4.45
C ALA A 145 27.61 -9.11 5.53
N ILE A 146 26.33 -9.44 5.75
CA ILE A 146 25.88 -10.46 6.70
C ILE A 146 24.97 -11.50 6.03
N LEU A 147 24.87 -12.68 6.67
CA LEU A 147 23.85 -13.66 6.30
C LEU A 147 22.46 -13.12 6.69
N PRO A 148 21.50 -13.14 5.76
CA PRO A 148 20.16 -12.66 6.03
C PRO A 148 19.44 -13.62 6.98
N PRO A 149 18.46 -13.13 7.76
CA PRO A 149 17.66 -13.99 8.61
C PRO A 149 16.87 -15.01 7.77
N ARG A 150 16.86 -16.25 8.27
CA ARG A 150 16.18 -17.42 7.64
C ARG A 150 14.66 -17.33 7.67
N GLU A 151 14.14 -16.29 8.32
CA GLU A 151 12.71 -15.99 8.46
C GLU A 151 12.07 -15.52 7.15
N PHE A 152 12.88 -15.08 6.18
CA PHE A 152 12.43 -14.65 4.85
C PHE A 152 13.16 -15.44 3.75
N PRO A 153 12.46 -15.83 2.66
CA PRO A 153 13.05 -16.60 1.57
C PRO A 153 14.05 -15.76 0.75
N ALA A 154 14.97 -16.45 0.06
CA ALA A 154 15.99 -15.85 -0.82
C ALA A 154 15.40 -14.88 -1.87
N GLU A 155 14.17 -15.15 -2.33
CA GLU A 155 13.47 -14.34 -3.31
C GLU A 155 13.17 -12.92 -2.81
N VAL A 156 12.82 -12.78 -1.53
CA VAL A 156 12.59 -11.47 -0.88
C VAL A 156 13.89 -10.67 -0.85
N TRP A 157 15.01 -11.32 -0.53
CA TRP A 157 16.33 -10.69 -0.53
C TRP A 157 16.77 -10.31 -1.94
N GLY A 158 16.53 -11.16 -2.94
CA GLY A 158 16.78 -10.86 -4.34
C GLY A 158 15.94 -9.69 -4.85
N ALA A 159 14.67 -9.58 -4.41
CA ALA A 159 13.82 -8.43 -4.74
C ALA A 159 14.36 -7.12 -4.12
N LEU A 160 14.83 -7.14 -2.88
CA LEU A 160 15.48 -5.98 -2.24
C LEU A 160 16.78 -5.56 -2.93
N VAL A 161 17.54 -6.52 -3.47
CA VAL A 161 18.74 -6.21 -4.29
C VAL A 161 18.36 -5.56 -5.62
N ARG A 162 17.30 -6.06 -6.27
CA ARG A 162 16.76 -5.46 -7.51
C ARG A 162 16.19 -4.06 -7.27
N GLU A 163 15.60 -3.80 -6.10
CA GLU A 163 15.12 -2.48 -5.68
C GLU A 163 16.27 -1.52 -5.33
N GLY A 164 17.50 -2.03 -5.21
CA GLY A 164 18.67 -1.23 -4.84
C GLY A 164 18.79 -0.94 -3.35
N GLN A 165 18.00 -1.61 -2.49
CA GLN A 165 18.07 -1.44 -1.03
C GLN A 165 19.19 -2.28 -0.39
N LEU A 166 19.53 -3.40 -1.01
CA LEU A 166 20.61 -4.30 -0.60
C LEU A 166 21.56 -4.55 -1.77
N ARG A 167 22.79 -4.96 -1.47
CA ARG A 167 23.72 -5.47 -2.48
C ARG A 167 24.06 -6.93 -2.18
N ASP A 168 24.06 -7.76 -3.22
CA ASP A 168 24.56 -9.13 -3.13
C ASP A 168 26.09 -9.09 -3.02
N ALA A 169 26.62 -9.52 -1.87
CA ALA A 169 28.05 -9.66 -1.64
C ALA A 169 28.56 -11.06 -2.06
N GLY A 170 27.66 -11.91 -2.57
CA GLY A 170 27.93 -13.28 -3.00
C GLY A 170 27.92 -14.29 -1.86
N ARG A 171 27.92 -15.58 -2.21
CA ARG A 171 27.85 -16.73 -1.26
C ARG A 171 26.64 -16.70 -0.29
N GLY A 172 25.58 -15.98 -0.65
CA GLY A 172 24.40 -15.79 0.19
C GLY A 172 24.53 -14.70 1.25
N PHE A 173 25.58 -13.87 1.17
CA PHE A 173 25.74 -12.68 2.00
C PHE A 173 25.14 -11.46 1.30
N PHE A 174 24.45 -10.63 2.07
CA PHE A 174 23.90 -9.37 1.59
C PHE A 174 24.48 -8.24 2.44
N GLU A 175 24.78 -7.12 1.82
CA GLU A 175 25.21 -5.88 2.48
C GLU A 175 24.16 -4.80 2.27
N LEU A 176 24.09 -3.83 3.19
CA LEU A 176 23.22 -2.68 2.98
C LEU A 176 23.76 -1.88 1.78
N ALA A 177 22.91 -1.53 0.82
CA ALA A 177 23.29 -0.57 -0.19
C ALA A 177 23.26 0.82 0.47
N GLU A 178 24.26 1.16 1.29
CA GLU A 178 24.41 2.51 1.81
C GLU A 178 24.58 3.46 0.62
N GLU A 179 23.61 4.36 0.45
CA GLU A 179 23.71 5.52 -0.44
C GLU A 179 24.94 6.33 0.00
N HIS A 180 25.93 6.42 -0.89
CA HIS A 180 27.10 7.27 -0.72
C HIS A 180 26.78 8.73 -1.08
#